data_AF-A0A832UCZ4-F1
#
_entry.id   AF-A0A832UCZ4-F1
#
_cell.length_a   1.000
_cell.length_b   1.000
_cell.length_c   1.000
_cell.angle_alpha   90.00
_cell.angle_beta   90.00
_cell.angle_gamma   90.00
#
_symmetry.space_group_name_H-M   'P 1'
#
loop_
_entity.id
_entity.type
_entity.pdbx_description
1 polymer ?
#
loop_
_entity_poly.entity_id
_entity_poly.type
_entity_poly.pdbx_seq_one_letter_code
_entity_poly.pdbx_strand_id
1 'polypeptide(L)'
;MLYEAVHTHQATQCPLLKTEGKTMVKQLFSEENVKKAGVKIVAAYMSCPKDTAADHKGFFTIEAENPAKITKFFGPMTVEVKPVQPLSEVAKKL
;
A
#
# COMPACT_ATOMS: atom_id res chain seq x y z
N MET A 1 5.54 7.34 -12.86
CA MET A 1 4.57 8.24 -12.18
C MET A 1 4.43 7.83 -10.73
N LEU A 2 4.15 8.78 -9.83
CA LEU A 2 3.90 8.47 -8.42
C LEU A 2 2.42 8.21 -8.16
N TYR A 3 2.15 7.19 -7.36
CA TYR A 3 0.83 6.80 -6.90
C TYR A 3 0.86 6.58 -5.39
N GLU A 4 -0.25 6.87 -4.73
CA GLU A 4 -0.50 6.46 -3.36
C GLU A 4 -1.44 5.26 -3.40
N ALA A 5 -1.00 4.15 -2.82
CA ALA A 5 -1.83 2.97 -2.58
C ALA A 5 -2.18 2.88 -1.10
N VAL A 6 -3.47 2.74 -0.80
CA VAL A 6 -3.96 2.66 0.58
C VAL A 6 -4.67 1.33 0.79
N HIS A 7 -4.15 0.53 1.72
CA HIS A 7 -4.80 -0.68 2.20
C HIS A 7 -5.50 -0.38 3.53
N THR A 8 -6.76 -0.79 3.68
CA THR A 8 -7.51 -0.67 4.93
C THR A 8 -8.06 -2.03 5.34
N HIS A 9 -7.95 -2.38 6.62
CA HIS A 9 -8.57 -3.57 7.22
C HIS A 9 -8.88 -3.33 8.70
N GLN A 10 -9.84 -4.08 9.25
CA GLN A 10 -10.08 -4.08 10.70
C GLN A 10 -8.88 -4.67 11.44
N ALA A 11 -8.51 -4.13 12.61
CA ALA A 11 -7.36 -4.62 13.38
C ALA A 11 -7.37 -6.15 13.61
N THR A 12 -8.56 -6.75 13.80
CA THR A 12 -8.77 -8.20 13.97
C THR A 12 -8.38 -9.04 12.75
N GLN A 13 -8.35 -8.43 11.56
CA GLN A 13 -7.97 -9.04 10.29
C GLN A 13 -6.51 -8.76 9.91
N CYS A 14 -5.74 -8.09 10.78
CA CYS A 14 -4.37 -7.72 10.48
C CYS A 14 -3.51 -8.97 10.18
N PRO A 15 -2.85 -9.03 9.00
CA PRO A 15 -2.04 -10.19 8.62
C PRO A 15 -0.88 -10.42 9.58
N LEU A 16 -0.44 -9.38 10.29
CA LEU A 16 0.64 -9.46 11.27
C LEU A 16 0.23 -10.18 12.57
N LEU A 17 -1.06 -10.50 12.76
CA LEU A 17 -1.52 -11.33 13.87
C LEU A 17 -1.26 -12.83 13.64
N LYS A 18 -1.00 -13.25 12.40
CA LYS A 18 -0.81 -14.67 12.02
C LYS A 18 0.58 -14.90 11.44
N THR A 19 1.16 -16.08 11.67
CA THR A 19 2.47 -16.45 11.10
C THR A 19 2.47 -16.41 9.57
N GLU A 20 1.44 -16.99 8.94
CA GLU A 20 1.28 -17.01 7.47
C GLU A 20 1.17 -15.60 6.90
N GLY A 21 0.43 -14.71 7.57
CA GLY A 21 0.29 -13.31 7.13
C GLY A 21 1.62 -12.55 7.22
N LYS A 22 2.42 -12.76 8.27
CA LYS A 22 3.79 -12.21 8.35
C LYS A 22 4.68 -12.71 7.21
N THR A 23 4.60 -13.99 6.88
CA THR A 23 5.37 -14.58 5.76
C THR A 23 4.93 -13.99 4.43
N MET A 24 3.62 -13.87 4.21
CA MET A 24 3.05 -13.27 3.00
C MET A 24 3.49 -11.81 2.83
N VAL A 25 3.42 -10.99 3.89
CA VAL A 25 3.89 -9.59 3.85
C VAL A 25 5.39 -9.52 3.56
N LYS A 26 6.23 -10.34 4.23
CA LYS A 26 7.68 -10.38 3.96
C LYS A 26 7.99 -10.75 2.51
N GLN A 27 7.28 -11.73 1.97
CA GLN A 27 7.48 -12.16 0.58
C GLN A 27 7.01 -11.09 -0.40
N LEU A 28 5.83 -10.51 -0.18
CA LEU A 28 5.27 -9.46 -1.04
C LEU A 28 6.22 -8.27 -1.20
N PHE A 29 6.79 -7.81 -0.08
CA PHE A 29 7.70 -6.66 -0.04
C PHE A 29 9.19 -7.01 -0.18
N SER A 30 9.52 -8.25 -0.57
CA SER A 30 10.92 -8.61 -0.85
C SER A 30 11.46 -7.83 -2.05
N GLU A 31 12.75 -7.52 -2.06
CA GLU A 31 13.40 -6.83 -3.16
C GLU A 31 13.18 -7.54 -4.51
N GLU A 32 13.22 -8.87 -4.49
CA GLU A 32 12.96 -9.71 -5.67
C GLU A 32 11.55 -9.49 -6.23
N ASN A 33 10.52 -9.54 -5.37
CA ASN A 33 9.14 -9.40 -5.81
C ASN A 33 8.83 -7.97 -6.27
N VAL A 34 9.32 -6.96 -5.56
CA VAL A 34 9.17 -5.55 -5.94
C VAL A 34 9.80 -5.31 -7.33
N LYS A 35 11.04 -5.80 -7.54
CA LYS A 35 11.73 -5.69 -8.82
C LYS A 35 11.00 -6.42 -9.94
N LYS A 36 10.54 -7.65 -9.69
CA LYS A 36 9.80 -8.47 -10.67
C LYS A 36 8.45 -7.85 -11.07
N ALA A 37 7.78 -7.16 -10.13
CA ALA A 37 6.53 -6.48 -10.39
C ALA A 37 6.70 -5.19 -11.22
N GLY A 38 7.93 -4.69 -11.37
CA GLY A 38 8.20 -3.45 -12.09
C GLY A 38 7.61 -2.22 -11.40
N VAL A 39 7.59 -2.23 -10.06
CA VAL A 39 7.21 -1.11 -9.21
C VAL A 39 8.39 -0.73 -8.32
N LYS A 40 8.40 0.50 -7.82
CA LYS A 40 9.37 0.97 -6.83
C LYS A 40 8.64 1.59 -5.66
N ILE A 41 8.88 1.07 -4.47
CA ILE A 41 8.31 1.62 -3.24
C ILE A 41 9.19 2.78 -2.79
N VAL A 42 8.63 3.98 -2.75
CA VAL A 42 9.32 5.22 -2.36
C VAL A 42 9.19 5.42 -0.86
N ALA A 43 7.99 5.19 -0.32
CA ALA A 43 7.72 5.24 1.10
C ALA A 43 6.62 4.23 1.45
N ALA A 44 6.68 3.70 2.67
CA ALA A 44 5.64 2.86 3.23
C ALA A 44 5.49 3.15 4.72
N TYR A 45 4.25 3.37 5.18
CA TYR A 45 3.98 3.60 6.60
C TYR A 45 2.63 2.98 6.99
N MET A 46 2.50 2.66 8.28
CA MET A 46 1.31 2.05 8.83
C MET A 46 0.73 2.94 9.93
N SER A 47 -0.57 3.19 9.84
CA SER A 47 -1.37 3.71 10.95
C SER A 47 -2.10 2.53 11.58
N CYS A 48 -1.54 2.03 12.67
CA CYS A 48 -2.10 0.93 13.47
C CYS A 48 -2.34 1.44 14.89
N PRO A 49 -3.47 2.12 15.14
CA PRO A 49 -3.84 2.52 16.50
C PRO A 49 -3.85 1.31 17.45
N LYS A 50 -3.57 1.54 18.73
CA LYS A 50 -3.65 0.48 19.75
C LYS A 50 -5.08 -0.01 19.98
N ASP A 51 -6.06 0.78 19.58
CA ASP A 51 -7.48 0.41 19.64
C ASP A 51 -7.77 -0.70 18.62
N THR A 52 -8.10 -1.88 19.12
CA THR A 52 -8.39 -3.07 18.33
C THR A 52 -9.76 -3.03 17.65
N ALA A 53 -10.60 -2.04 17.95
CA ALA A 53 -11.85 -1.78 17.24
C ALA A 53 -11.65 -0.86 16.02
N ALA A 54 -10.50 -0.18 15.91
CA ALA A 54 -10.22 0.74 14.83
C ALA A 54 -9.65 0.04 13.58
N ASP A 55 -9.90 0.65 12.43
CA ASP A 55 -9.28 0.20 11.18
C ASP A 55 -7.80 0.54 11.16
N HIS A 56 -7.00 -0.43 10.72
CA HIS A 56 -5.61 -0.23 10.36
C HIS A 56 -5.49 0.22 8.91
N LYS A 57 -4.56 1.15 8.66
CA LYS A 57 -4.26 1.63 7.30
C LYS A 57 -2.79 1.48 6.98
N GLY A 58 -2.50 0.86 5.85
CA GLY A 58 -1.18 0.86 5.22
C GLY A 58 -1.17 1.84 4.06
N PHE A 59 -0.15 2.69 4.02
CA PHE A 59 0.04 3.71 3.01
C PHE A 59 1.34 3.44 2.28
N PHE A 60 1.28 3.44 0.95
CA PHE A 60 2.41 3.10 0.10
C PHE A 60 2.53 4.12 -1.03
N THR A 61 3.57 4.93 -1.00
CA THR A 61 3.93 5.80 -2.11
C THR A 61 4.79 5.00 -3.08
N ILE A 62 4.27 4.77 -4.28
CA ILE A 62 4.83 3.85 -5.27
C ILE A 62 5.06 4.57 -6.59
N GLU A 63 6.25 4.41 -7.14
CA GLU A 63 6.55 4.75 -8.52
C GLU A 63 6.22 3.56 -9.43
N ALA A 64 5.34 3.78 -10.40
CA ALA A 64 4.96 2.79 -11.40
C ALA A 64 4.60 3.45 -12.74
N GLU A 65 4.47 2.62 -13.77
CA GLU A 65 4.01 3.04 -15.10
C GLU A 65 2.51 3.36 -15.11
N ASN A 66 1.70 2.50 -14.48
CA ASN A 66 0.25 2.62 -14.43
C ASN A 66 -0.31 1.98 -13.14
N PRO A 67 -1.53 2.33 -12.70
CA PRO A 67 -2.11 1.80 -11.46
C PRO A 67 -2.39 0.28 -11.51
N ALA A 68 -2.62 -0.29 -12.69
CA ALA A 68 -2.90 -1.73 -12.81
C ALA A 68 -1.70 -2.60 -12.37
N LYS A 69 -0.46 -2.14 -12.58
CA LYS A 69 0.74 -2.80 -12.03
C LYS A 69 0.73 -2.83 -10.51
N ILE A 70 0.27 -1.76 -9.88
CA ILE A 70 0.19 -1.64 -8.42
C ILE A 70 -0.89 -2.59 -7.89
N THR A 71 -2.09 -2.57 -8.47
CA THR A 71 -3.16 -3.51 -8.07
C THR A 71 -2.71 -4.97 -8.23
N LYS A 72 -2.03 -5.30 -9.33
CA LYS A 72 -1.48 -6.64 -9.55
C LYS A 72 -0.39 -7.01 -8.53
N PHE A 73 0.46 -6.07 -8.14
CA PHE A 73 1.49 -6.27 -7.12
C PHE A 73 0.86 -6.67 -5.78
N PHE A 74 -0.15 -5.93 -5.30
CA PHE A 74 -0.83 -6.23 -4.04
C PHE A 74 -1.73 -7.48 -4.10
N GLY A 75 -2.07 -7.96 -5.30
CA GLY A 75 -2.79 -9.21 -5.50
C GLY A 75 -4.15 -9.19 -4.79
N PRO A 76 -4.41 -10.11 -3.84
CA PRO A 76 -5.68 -10.17 -3.12
C PRO A 76 -5.83 -9.05 -2.07
N MET A 77 -4.75 -8.35 -1.70
CA MET A 77 -4.85 -7.21 -0.81
C MET A 77 -5.55 -6.07 -1.53
N THR A 78 -6.75 -5.74 -1.09
CA THR A 78 -7.51 -4.62 -1.67
C THR A 78 -6.79 -3.32 -1.33
N VAL A 79 -6.38 -2.59 -2.36
CA VAL A 79 -5.76 -1.27 -2.25
C VAL A 79 -6.53 -0.26 -3.09
N GLU A 80 -6.77 0.91 -2.52
CA GLU A 80 -7.20 2.08 -3.28
C GLU A 80 -5.95 2.74 -3.87
N VAL A 81 -5.88 2.87 -5.20
CA VAL A 81 -4.72 3.45 -5.90
C VAL A 81 -5.10 4.78 -6.52
N LYS A 82 -4.41 5.85 -6.14
CA LYS A 82 -4.62 7.21 -6.68
C LYS A 82 -3.31 7.80 -7.19
N PRO A 83 -3.30 8.51 -8.34
CA PRO A 83 -2.13 9.26 -8.75
C PRO A 83 -1.83 10.37 -7.74
N VAL A 84 -0.56 10.53 -7.37
CA VAL A 84 -0.13 11.67 -6.56
C VAL A 84 -0.23 12.93 -7.40
N GLN A 85 -0.87 13.97 -6.85
CA GLN A 85 -0.97 15.27 -7.50
C GLN A 85 -0.01 16.27 -6.84
N PRO A 86 0.69 17.12 -7.61
CA PRO A 86 1.40 18.25 -7.05
C PRO A 86 0.44 19.14 -6.25
N LEU A 87 0.89 19.66 -5.11
CA LEU A 87 0.07 20.54 -4.27
C LEU A 87 -0.44 21.77 -5.03
N SER A 88 0.34 22.29 -5.98
CA SER A 88 -0.05 23.40 -6.86
C SER A 88 -1.30 23.09 -7.70
N GLU A 89 -1.48 21.83 -8.15
CA GLU A 89 -2.67 21.42 -8.91
C GLU A 89 -3.87 21.18 -8.01
N VAL A 90 -3.64 20.77 -6.76
CA VAL A 90 -4.71 20.66 -5.76
C VAL A 90 -5.22 22.04 -5.36
N ALA A 91 -4.31 22.98 -5.12
CA ALA A 91 -4.65 24.35 -4.70
C ALA A 91 -5.53 25.09 -5.72
N LYS A 92 -5.38 24.81 -7.03
CA LYS A 92 -6.24 25.37 -8.08
C LYS A 92 -7.71 24.91 -8.03
N LYS A 93 -8.00 23.85 -7.26
CA LYS A 93 -9.33 23.23 -7.17
C LYS A 93 -10.06 23.57 -5.85
N LEU A 94 -9.39 24.26 -4.93
CA LEU A 94 -9.95 24.75 -3.67
C LEU A 94 -10.53 26.15 -3.88
#